data_AF-A0A533V154-F1
#
_entry.id   AF-A0A533V154-F1
#
_cell.length_a   1.000
_cell.length_b   1.000
_cell.length_c   1.000
_cell.angle_alpha   90.00
_cell.angle_beta   90.00
_cell.angle_gamma   90.00
#
_symmetry.space_group_name_H-M   'P 1'
#
loop_
_entity.id
_entity.type
_entity.pdbx_description
1 polymer ?
#
loop_
_entity_poly.entity_id
_entity_poly.type
_entity_poly.pdbx_seq_one_letter_code
_entity_poly.pdbx_strand_id
1 'polypeptide(L)'
;MKLDSEHTLILPLLDNKKDHVCLPLAINVILSFWGEYNLEREAEERSRKYKDIKGSIFIEGIEIAETRGFLAKIFKSNLLVLKKKIDQGIPSIVIMPGLMETIQHATVVTGYDPKEDRIITYVPEPDTVGSIPEKKFLELWEQDGSLAITIIPNDLKINEEDNTNKDPTYKMCFEAERLLYIGRITEAIEKLRKAIDINKSNELALDMLGSIYNEIKSDEAKDYFEASLKLNPKFYLAYRGIGNYYLRKEKYLLAEKYYSSAISINPNRFGPIYKNRGIVRLKLDDNKGAVSDLTSYLNQCPNAHDKNNIELAIKELSSKIM
;
A
#
# COMPACT_ATOMS: atom_id res chain seq x y z
N MET A 1 -26.85 -2.83 -5.90
CA MET A 1 -26.58 -2.16 -7.18
C MET A 1 -26.80 -3.19 -8.28
N LYS A 2 -27.64 -2.94 -9.28
CA LYS A 2 -27.69 -3.84 -10.44
C LYS A 2 -26.42 -3.54 -11.24
N LEU A 3 -25.48 -4.48 -11.30
CA LEU A 3 -24.26 -4.32 -12.08
C LEU A 3 -24.65 -4.18 -13.56
N ASP A 4 -24.15 -3.15 -14.21
CA ASP A 4 -24.24 -3.02 -15.67
C ASP A 4 -23.34 -4.09 -16.30
N SER A 5 -23.87 -4.93 -17.19
CA SER A 5 -23.11 -6.04 -17.77
C SER A 5 -22.06 -5.58 -18.78
N GLU A 6 -22.07 -4.31 -19.22
CA GLU A 6 -21.12 -3.81 -20.22
C GLU A 6 -19.75 -3.47 -19.64
N HIS A 7 -19.67 -3.01 -18.38
CA HIS A 7 -18.45 -2.49 -17.77
C HIS A 7 -18.08 -3.19 -16.46
N THR A 8 -18.52 -4.43 -16.28
CA THR A 8 -18.25 -5.22 -15.08
C THR A 8 -17.79 -6.64 -15.40
N LEU A 9 -16.84 -7.10 -14.61
CA LEU A 9 -16.29 -8.45 -14.62
C LEU A 9 -16.81 -9.21 -13.41
N ILE A 10 -17.30 -10.42 -13.63
CA ILE A 10 -17.75 -11.31 -12.57
C ILE A 10 -16.57 -12.20 -12.19
N LEU A 11 -16.03 -12.00 -10.99
CA LEU A 11 -14.90 -12.76 -10.46
C LEU A 11 -15.41 -13.83 -9.49
N PRO A 12 -14.71 -14.97 -9.36
CA PRO A 12 -15.11 -16.03 -8.43
C PRO A 12 -15.04 -15.53 -6.98
N LEU A 13 -16.05 -15.88 -6.18
CA LEU A 13 -16.06 -15.61 -4.75
C LEU A 13 -15.13 -16.57 -4.01
N LEU A 14 -14.17 -16.00 -3.29
CA LEU A 14 -13.22 -16.72 -2.44
C LEU A 14 -13.38 -16.29 -0.99
N ASP A 15 -13.42 -17.26 -0.07
CA ASP A 15 -13.41 -17.03 1.38
C ASP A 15 -12.18 -16.19 1.77
N ASN A 16 -12.39 -15.16 2.59
CA ASN A 16 -11.32 -14.33 3.16
C ASN A 16 -10.22 -15.13 3.87
N LYS A 17 -10.54 -16.32 4.41
CA LYS A 17 -9.56 -17.24 5.00
C LYS A 17 -8.55 -17.79 3.99
N LYS A 18 -8.78 -17.63 2.69
CA LYS A 18 -7.84 -17.96 1.63
C LYS A 18 -6.77 -16.89 1.41
N ASP A 19 -6.82 -15.76 2.12
CA ASP A 19 -5.73 -14.79 2.10
C ASP A 19 -4.49 -15.39 2.77
N HIS A 20 -3.36 -15.37 2.06
CA HIS A 20 -2.14 -16.02 2.48
C HIS A 20 -0.92 -15.13 2.19
N VAL A 21 0.10 -15.18 3.07
CA VAL A 21 1.29 -14.32 2.98
C VAL A 21 1.99 -14.39 1.63
N CYS A 22 2.05 -15.57 1.01
CA CYS A 22 2.66 -15.78 -0.32
C CYS A 22 1.65 -15.88 -1.46
N LEU A 23 0.35 -15.86 -1.18
CA LEU A 23 -0.71 -15.87 -2.17
C LEU A 23 -1.81 -14.91 -1.70
N PRO A 24 -1.61 -13.60 -1.88
CA PRO A 24 -2.56 -12.59 -1.43
C PRO A 24 -3.91 -12.82 -2.12
N LEU A 25 -5.01 -12.58 -1.41
CA LEU A 25 -6.36 -12.84 -1.91
C LEU A 25 -6.61 -12.19 -3.28
N ALA A 26 -6.19 -10.95 -3.48
CA ALA A 26 -6.34 -10.24 -4.76
C ALA A 26 -5.69 -10.98 -5.94
N ILE A 27 -4.53 -11.62 -5.72
CA ILE A 27 -3.85 -12.42 -6.74
C ILE A 27 -4.60 -13.75 -6.94
N ASN A 28 -5.00 -14.42 -5.86
CA ASN A 28 -5.73 -15.68 -5.92
C ASN A 28 -7.05 -15.56 -6.70
N VAL A 29 -7.79 -14.47 -6.48
CA VAL A 29 -9.03 -14.17 -7.18
C VAL A 29 -8.79 -13.97 -8.69
N ILE A 30 -7.74 -13.23 -9.08
CA ILE A 30 -7.42 -13.04 -10.50
C ILE A 30 -6.98 -14.35 -11.17
N LEU A 31 -6.15 -15.16 -10.50
CA LEU A 31 -5.75 -16.46 -11.03
C LEU A 31 -6.94 -17.41 -11.18
N SER A 32 -7.83 -17.43 -10.18
CA SER A 32 -9.08 -18.20 -10.23
C SER A 32 -10.02 -17.74 -11.34
N PHE A 33 -10.06 -16.43 -11.62
CA PHE A 33 -10.82 -15.86 -12.75
C PHE A 33 -10.31 -16.38 -14.10
N TRP A 34 -9.00 -16.59 -14.23
CA TRP A 34 -8.40 -17.19 -15.41
C TRP A 34 -8.39 -18.72 -15.41
N GLY A 35 -9.04 -19.36 -14.44
CA GLY A 35 -9.15 -20.82 -14.37
C GLY A 35 -7.95 -21.53 -13.75
N GLU A 36 -7.03 -20.80 -13.10
CA GLU A 36 -5.92 -21.40 -12.35
C GLU A 36 -6.32 -21.60 -10.87
N TYR A 37 -6.18 -22.82 -10.37
CA TYR A 37 -6.61 -23.24 -9.03
C TYR A 37 -5.53 -24.08 -8.33
N ASN A 38 -5.77 -24.45 -7.06
CA ASN A 38 -4.91 -25.35 -6.26
C ASN A 38 -3.50 -24.80 -6.01
N LEU A 39 -3.41 -23.50 -5.70
CA LEU A 39 -2.15 -22.78 -5.49
C LEU A 39 -1.72 -22.76 -4.01
N GLU A 40 -2.59 -23.20 -3.10
CA GLU A 40 -2.40 -23.09 -1.65
C GLU A 40 -1.17 -23.88 -1.17
N ARG A 41 -0.93 -25.06 -1.74
CA ARG A 41 0.23 -25.87 -1.37
C ARG A 41 1.55 -25.20 -1.74
N GLU A 42 1.66 -24.65 -2.95
CA GLU A 42 2.88 -23.94 -3.38
C GLU A 42 3.09 -22.69 -2.53
N ALA A 43 2.02 -21.96 -2.22
CA ALA A 43 2.06 -20.80 -1.34
C ALA A 43 2.58 -21.17 0.06
N GLU A 44 2.08 -22.26 0.64
CA GLU A 44 2.49 -22.79 1.95
C GLU A 44 3.97 -23.24 1.95
N GLU A 45 4.43 -23.88 0.87
CA GLU A 45 5.84 -24.27 0.76
C GLU A 45 6.75 -23.03 0.69
N ARG A 46 6.34 -21.99 -0.06
CA ARG A 46 7.05 -20.72 -0.15
C ARG A 46 7.04 -19.92 1.15
N SER A 47 5.98 -20.01 1.96
CA SER A 47 5.87 -19.22 3.20
C SER A 47 6.86 -19.64 4.28
N ARG A 48 7.33 -20.89 4.28
CA ARG A 48 8.24 -21.46 5.28
C ARG A 48 9.55 -20.69 5.48
N LYS A 49 10.00 -19.91 4.49
CA LYS A 49 11.21 -19.08 4.60
C LYS A 49 10.98 -17.77 5.36
N TYR A 50 9.73 -17.41 5.62
CA TYR A 50 9.34 -16.22 6.36
C TYR A 50 8.92 -16.59 7.78
N LYS A 51 9.40 -15.83 8.76
CA LYS A 51 9.03 -16.00 10.16
C LYS A 51 8.18 -14.80 10.58
N ASP A 52 7.00 -15.07 11.14
CA ASP A 52 6.15 -14.09 11.83
C ASP A 52 5.85 -12.81 11.03
N ILE A 53 5.73 -12.92 9.70
CA ILE A 53 5.34 -11.79 8.85
C ILE A 53 3.85 -11.51 8.99
N LYS A 54 3.50 -10.27 9.32
CA LYS A 54 2.14 -9.76 9.23
C LYS A 54 1.91 -9.16 7.85
N GLY A 55 0.87 -9.61 7.14
CA GLY A 55 0.50 -9.11 5.82
C GLY A 55 0.93 -10.01 4.67
N SER A 56 1.09 -9.43 3.49
CA SER A 56 1.26 -10.13 2.22
C SER A 56 2.57 -9.74 1.54
N ILE A 57 3.30 -10.73 1.02
CA ILE A 57 4.50 -10.56 0.21
C ILE A 57 4.08 -10.69 -1.25
N PHE A 58 3.59 -9.59 -1.83
CA PHE A 58 2.95 -9.56 -3.15
C PHE A 58 3.78 -10.20 -4.26
N ILE A 59 5.10 -10.01 -4.22
CA ILE A 59 6.00 -10.59 -5.23
C ILE A 59 5.99 -12.12 -5.23
N GLU A 60 5.72 -12.80 -4.12
CA GLU A 60 5.62 -14.26 -4.10
C GLU A 60 4.40 -14.73 -4.90
N GLY A 61 3.25 -14.08 -4.73
CA GLY A 61 2.04 -14.41 -5.50
C GLY A 61 2.20 -14.09 -6.99
N ILE A 62 2.90 -13.00 -7.31
CA ILE A 62 3.26 -12.66 -8.69
C ILE A 62 4.17 -13.74 -9.30
N GLU A 63 5.21 -14.17 -8.59
CA GLU A 63 6.11 -15.21 -9.07
C GLU A 63 5.43 -16.58 -9.17
N ILE A 64 4.45 -16.90 -8.31
CA ILE A 64 3.59 -18.08 -8.49
C ILE A 64 2.80 -17.97 -9.80
N ALA A 65 2.19 -16.82 -10.10
CA ALA A 65 1.49 -16.63 -11.36
C ALA A 65 2.42 -16.83 -12.57
N GLU A 66 3.63 -16.26 -12.52
CA GLU A 66 4.61 -16.35 -13.60
C GLU A 66 5.10 -17.79 -13.83
N THR A 67 5.30 -18.60 -12.79
CA THR A 67 5.66 -20.02 -12.95
C THR A 67 4.54 -20.84 -13.59
N ARG A 68 3.29 -20.34 -13.55
CA ARG A 68 2.10 -20.94 -14.20
C ARG A 68 1.86 -20.42 -15.62
N GLY A 69 2.78 -19.62 -16.17
CA GLY A 69 2.65 -19.13 -17.56
C GLY A 69 1.76 -17.90 -17.70
N PHE A 70 1.64 -17.09 -16.63
CA PHE A 70 0.99 -15.78 -16.68
C PHE A 70 2.01 -14.65 -16.83
N LEU A 71 1.61 -13.56 -17.49
CA LEU A 71 2.33 -12.29 -17.50
C LEU A 71 1.80 -11.43 -16.36
N ALA A 72 2.65 -11.17 -15.37
CA ALA A 72 2.38 -10.18 -14.35
C ALA A 72 3.09 -8.86 -14.69
N LYS A 73 2.35 -7.75 -14.67
CA LYS A 73 2.91 -6.40 -14.87
C LYS A 73 2.49 -5.50 -13.72
N ILE A 74 3.44 -4.73 -13.19
CA ILE A 74 3.22 -3.70 -12.16
C ILE A 74 3.58 -2.36 -12.78
N PHE A 75 2.67 -1.40 -12.76
CA PHE A 75 2.88 -0.12 -13.45
C PHE A 75 2.08 1.01 -12.81
N LYS A 76 2.57 2.23 -13.01
CA LYS A 76 1.82 3.44 -12.75
C LYS A 76 0.74 3.63 -13.82
N SER A 77 -0.48 3.86 -13.38
CA SER A 77 -1.66 3.90 -14.23
C SER A 77 -2.50 5.15 -13.97
N ASN A 78 -3.61 5.27 -14.71
CA ASN A 78 -4.63 6.28 -14.53
C ASN A 78 -6.00 5.64 -14.82
N LEU A 79 -7.08 6.40 -14.61
CA LEU A 79 -8.42 5.87 -14.73
C LEU A 79 -8.79 5.43 -16.15
N LEU A 80 -8.33 6.17 -17.15
CA LEU A 80 -8.60 5.84 -18.55
C LEU A 80 -8.02 4.47 -18.91
N VAL A 81 -6.76 4.24 -18.54
CA VAL A 81 -6.07 2.95 -18.75
C VAL A 81 -6.77 1.84 -17.96
N LEU A 82 -7.15 2.10 -16.71
CA LEU A 82 -7.83 1.14 -15.85
C LEU A 82 -9.20 0.73 -16.43
N LYS A 83 -10.04 1.69 -16.84
CA LYS A 83 -11.34 1.44 -17.48
C LYS A 83 -11.18 0.65 -18.79
N LYS A 84 -10.21 1.03 -19.63
CA LYS A 84 -9.88 0.31 -20.86
C LYS A 84 -9.51 -1.16 -20.60
N LYS A 85 -8.81 -1.46 -19.48
CA LYS A 85 -8.49 -2.85 -19.10
C LYS A 85 -9.74 -3.64 -18.71
N ILE A 86 -10.65 -3.03 -17.95
CA ILE A 86 -11.95 -3.64 -17.63
C ILE A 86 -12.73 -3.96 -18.89
N ASP A 87 -12.84 -3.01 -19.83
CA ASP A 87 -13.56 -3.22 -21.10
C ASP A 87 -12.90 -4.29 -21.99
N GLN A 88 -11.61 -4.58 -21.76
CA GLN A 88 -10.87 -5.69 -22.40
C GLN A 88 -11.04 -7.03 -21.68
N GLY A 89 -11.83 -7.11 -20.60
CA GLY A 89 -11.97 -8.34 -19.82
C GLY A 89 -10.83 -8.59 -18.82
N ILE A 90 -10.02 -7.58 -18.51
CA ILE A 90 -8.80 -7.73 -17.70
C ILE A 90 -9.03 -7.10 -16.32
N PRO A 91 -9.22 -7.90 -15.25
CA PRO A 91 -9.27 -7.38 -13.90
C PRO A 91 -7.89 -6.84 -13.50
N SER A 92 -7.88 -5.78 -12.70
CA SER A 92 -6.64 -5.12 -12.27
C SER A 92 -6.63 -4.98 -10.76
N ILE A 93 -5.51 -5.33 -10.12
CA ILE A 93 -5.28 -4.99 -8.71
C ILE A 93 -4.79 -3.55 -8.66
N VAL A 94 -5.31 -2.74 -7.75
CA VAL A 94 -4.79 -1.41 -7.46
C VAL A 94 -4.28 -1.34 -6.04
N ILE A 95 -3.15 -0.66 -5.85
CA ILE A 95 -2.58 -0.42 -4.52
C ILE A 95 -3.11 0.92 -4.02
N MET A 96 -3.89 0.91 -2.95
CA MET A 96 -4.50 2.11 -2.39
C MET A 96 -4.67 2.00 -0.86
N PRO A 97 -4.87 3.12 -0.14
CA PRO A 97 -5.36 3.09 1.23
C PRO A 97 -6.65 2.27 1.28
N GLY A 98 -6.66 1.16 2.02
CA GLY A 98 -7.91 0.43 2.30
C GLY A 98 -8.94 1.38 2.93
N LEU A 99 -10.22 1.12 2.69
CA LEU A 99 -11.29 1.79 3.42
C LEU A 99 -11.32 1.21 4.84
N MET A 100 -11.44 2.08 5.86
CA MET A 100 -11.41 1.75 7.29
C MET A 100 -12.11 0.41 7.57
N GLU A 101 -11.42 -0.46 8.33
CA GLU A 101 -11.77 -1.84 8.73
C GLU A 101 -11.27 -2.99 7.83
N THR A 102 -10.73 -2.71 6.64
CA THR A 102 -10.03 -3.74 5.85
C THR A 102 -8.63 -3.24 5.48
N ILE A 103 -7.61 -3.69 6.21
CA ILE A 103 -6.20 -3.47 5.81
C ILE A 103 -5.87 -4.45 4.69
N GLN A 104 -6.56 -4.34 3.57
CA GLN A 104 -6.05 -4.83 2.30
C GLN A 104 -5.59 -3.59 1.53
N HIS A 105 -4.26 -3.39 1.49
CA HIS A 105 -3.62 -2.32 0.72
C HIS A 105 -3.69 -2.55 -0.80
N ALA A 106 -4.38 -3.59 -1.21
CA ALA A 106 -4.53 -4.03 -2.58
C ALA A 106 -5.97 -4.47 -2.82
N THR A 107 -6.61 -3.90 -3.83
CA THR A 107 -8.02 -4.15 -4.14
C THR A 107 -8.15 -4.52 -5.61
N VAL A 108 -8.95 -5.53 -5.93
CA VAL A 108 -9.23 -5.87 -7.33
C VAL A 108 -10.34 -4.96 -7.84
N VAL A 109 -10.06 -4.20 -8.89
CA VAL A 109 -11.07 -3.45 -9.65
C VAL A 109 -11.70 -4.41 -10.64
N THR A 110 -13.02 -4.55 -10.52
CA THR A 110 -13.82 -5.47 -11.32
C THR A 110 -14.74 -4.73 -12.28
N GLY A 111 -14.90 -3.42 -12.14
CA GLY A 111 -15.71 -2.66 -13.09
C GLY A 111 -15.77 -1.17 -12.81
N TYR A 112 -16.65 -0.50 -13.54
CA TYR A 112 -17.04 0.88 -13.27
C TYR A 112 -18.49 1.13 -13.71
N ASP A 113 -19.11 2.14 -13.13
CA ASP A 113 -20.42 2.65 -13.53
C ASP A 113 -20.24 4.08 -14.05
N PRO A 114 -20.35 4.31 -15.37
CA PRO A 114 -20.18 5.64 -15.96
C PRO A 114 -21.39 6.56 -15.73
N LYS A 115 -22.55 6.04 -15.32
CA LYS A 115 -23.75 6.87 -15.05
C LYS A 115 -23.70 7.47 -13.65
N GLU A 116 -23.13 6.72 -12.71
CA GLU A 116 -23.05 7.10 -11.30
C GLU A 116 -21.64 7.56 -10.87
N ASP A 117 -20.69 7.64 -11.82
CA ASP A 117 -19.28 7.95 -11.59
C ASP A 117 -18.66 7.10 -10.46
N ARG A 118 -18.74 5.77 -10.59
CA ARG A 118 -18.25 4.83 -9.56
C ARG A 118 -17.27 3.82 -10.11
N ILE A 119 -16.29 3.47 -9.28
CA ILE A 119 -15.41 2.32 -9.47
C ILE A 119 -15.91 1.15 -8.64
N ILE A 120 -15.96 0.00 -9.29
CA ILE A 120 -16.51 -1.23 -8.75
C ILE A 120 -15.35 -2.12 -8.35
N THR A 121 -15.32 -2.55 -7.10
CA THR A 121 -14.24 -3.30 -6.49
C THR A 121 -14.73 -4.65 -5.97
N TYR A 122 -13.89 -5.65 -6.08
CA TYR A 122 -14.13 -6.97 -5.52
C TYR A 122 -14.25 -6.91 -4.00
N VAL A 123 -15.29 -7.53 -3.45
CA VAL A 123 -15.42 -7.79 -2.01
C VAL A 123 -15.62 -9.31 -1.84
N PRO A 124 -14.73 -10.00 -1.13
CA PRO A 124 -14.73 -11.46 -1.02
C PRO A 124 -15.97 -12.03 -0.34
N GLU A 125 -16.35 -11.50 0.82
CA GLU A 125 -17.58 -11.86 1.53
C GLU A 125 -18.07 -10.70 2.44
N PRO A 126 -19.39 -10.53 2.63
CA PRO A 126 -20.49 -11.21 1.95
C PRO A 126 -20.58 -10.78 0.48
N ASP A 127 -21.25 -11.58 -0.38
CA ASP A 127 -21.50 -11.38 -1.83
C ASP A 127 -22.08 -9.99 -2.14
N THR A 128 -21.19 -9.03 -2.09
CA THR A 128 -21.43 -7.62 -2.23
C THR A 128 -20.35 -7.12 -3.14
N VAL A 129 -20.63 -6.01 -3.79
CA VAL A 129 -19.65 -5.37 -4.64
C VAL A 129 -19.31 -4.05 -3.97
N GLY A 130 -18.02 -3.85 -3.73
CA GLY A 130 -17.51 -2.59 -3.25
C GLY A 130 -17.72 -1.55 -4.34
N SER A 131 -18.14 -0.36 -3.95
CA SER A 131 -18.39 0.71 -4.90
C SER A 131 -17.88 2.02 -4.33
N ILE A 132 -16.88 2.59 -4.97
CA ILE A 132 -16.19 3.80 -4.53
C ILE A 132 -16.51 4.90 -5.54
N PRO A 133 -17.00 6.08 -5.11
CA PRO A 133 -17.11 7.23 -6.00
C PRO A 133 -15.77 7.49 -6.70
N GLU A 134 -15.78 7.68 -8.02
CA GLU A 134 -14.60 7.79 -8.86
C GLU A 134 -13.60 8.83 -8.36
N LYS A 135 -14.10 10.02 -8.00
CA LYS A 135 -13.30 11.07 -7.39
C LYS A 135 -12.57 10.59 -6.13
N LYS A 136 -13.28 9.87 -5.25
CA LYS A 136 -12.70 9.36 -4.00
C LYS A 136 -11.68 8.26 -4.26
N PHE A 137 -11.96 7.38 -5.24
CA PHE A 137 -11.03 6.35 -5.68
C PHE A 137 -9.72 6.98 -6.16
N LEU A 138 -9.80 7.97 -7.06
CA LEU A 138 -8.63 8.71 -7.57
C LEU A 138 -7.85 9.39 -6.45
N GLU A 139 -8.55 10.11 -5.56
CA GLU A 139 -7.92 10.79 -4.42
C GLU A 139 -7.11 9.84 -3.53
N LEU A 140 -7.58 8.60 -3.34
CA LEU A 140 -6.91 7.59 -2.53
C LEU A 140 -5.78 6.91 -3.32
N TRP A 141 -6.03 6.54 -4.56
CA TRP A 141 -5.08 5.81 -5.40
C TRP A 141 -3.83 6.63 -5.75
N GLU A 142 -3.98 7.95 -5.96
CA GLU A 142 -2.86 8.87 -6.18
C GLU A 142 -1.91 8.97 -4.97
N GLN A 143 -2.39 8.71 -3.76
CA GLN A 143 -1.54 8.73 -2.54
C GLN A 143 -0.53 7.58 -2.51
N ASP A 144 -0.75 6.56 -3.35
CA ASP A 144 0.13 5.39 -3.55
C ASP A 144 0.83 5.37 -4.91
N GLY A 145 0.91 6.51 -5.58
CA GLY A 145 1.56 6.58 -6.90
C GLY A 145 0.75 5.94 -8.02
N SER A 146 -0.55 5.69 -7.80
CA SER A 146 -1.48 5.14 -8.80
C SER A 146 -1.02 3.81 -9.39
N LEU A 147 -0.51 2.91 -8.55
CA LEU A 147 -0.03 1.59 -8.98
C LEU A 147 -1.17 0.64 -9.30
N ALA A 148 -1.05 -0.03 -10.44
CA ALA A 148 -1.88 -1.15 -10.86
C ALA A 148 -1.01 -2.39 -11.12
N ILE A 149 -1.62 -3.56 -10.93
CA ILE A 149 -1.06 -4.87 -11.26
C ILE A 149 -2.06 -5.59 -12.14
N THR A 150 -1.59 -6.09 -13.28
CA THR A 150 -2.35 -7.01 -14.13
C THR A 150 -1.66 -8.36 -14.16
N ILE A 151 -2.43 -9.44 -14.05
CA ILE A 151 -1.96 -10.81 -14.24
C ILE A 151 -2.87 -11.41 -15.32
N ILE A 152 -2.28 -11.82 -16.43
CA ILE A 152 -3.00 -12.29 -17.62
C ILE A 152 -2.35 -13.57 -18.18
N PRO A 153 -3.10 -14.44 -18.87
CA PRO A 153 -2.50 -15.54 -19.61
C PRO A 153 -1.51 -15.04 -20.68
N ASN A 154 -0.37 -15.73 -20.85
CA ASN A 154 0.67 -15.34 -21.83
C ASN A 154 0.18 -15.32 -23.29
N ASP A 155 -0.86 -16.08 -23.61
CA ASP A 155 -1.45 -16.21 -24.93
C ASP A 155 -2.56 -15.18 -25.21
N LEU A 156 -2.95 -14.38 -24.20
CA LEU A 156 -3.95 -13.33 -24.35
C LEU A 156 -3.40 -12.21 -25.25
N LYS A 157 -3.98 -12.08 -26.45
CA LYS A 157 -3.64 -10.99 -27.38
C LYS A 157 -4.19 -9.67 -26.88
N ILE A 158 -3.33 -8.82 -26.33
CA ILE A 158 -3.66 -7.46 -25.94
C ILE A 158 -3.07 -6.49 -26.96
N ASN A 159 -3.87 -5.51 -27.40
CA ASN A 159 -3.35 -4.38 -28.15
C ASN A 159 -2.41 -3.57 -27.24
N GLU A 160 -1.09 -3.83 -27.34
CA GLU A 160 -0.03 -3.20 -26.54
C GLU A 160 0.28 -1.76 -27.00
N GLU A 161 -0.74 -0.92 -27.16
CA GLU A 161 -0.53 0.51 -27.45
C GLU A 161 -0.13 1.31 -26.20
N ASP A 162 -0.29 0.74 -25.01
CA ASP A 162 0.07 1.39 -23.75
C ASP A 162 1.55 1.18 -23.40
N ASN A 163 2.37 2.21 -23.64
CA ASN A 163 3.79 2.26 -23.24
C ASN A 163 4.03 2.20 -21.72
N THR A 164 2.98 2.27 -20.88
CA THR A 164 3.07 2.13 -19.41
C THR A 164 3.47 0.72 -18.96
N ASN A 165 3.42 -0.26 -19.87
CA ASN A 165 3.56 -1.70 -19.59
C ASN A 165 5.00 -2.26 -19.59
N LYS A 166 6.04 -1.41 -19.65
CA LYS A 166 7.43 -1.87 -19.82
C LYS A 166 8.38 -1.49 -18.69
N ASP A 167 7.92 -0.77 -17.68
CA ASP A 167 8.80 -0.33 -16.59
C ASP A 167 9.01 -1.45 -15.55
N PRO A 168 10.20 -2.09 -15.48
CA PRO A 168 10.44 -3.17 -14.53
C PRO A 168 10.64 -2.66 -13.10
N THR A 169 10.79 -1.35 -12.91
CA THR A 169 11.30 -0.78 -11.65
C THR A 169 10.30 -0.90 -10.51
N TYR A 170 8.99 -0.92 -10.80
CA TYR A 170 7.99 -1.22 -9.78
C TYR A 170 8.08 -2.67 -9.30
N LYS A 171 8.22 -3.67 -10.19
CA LYS A 171 8.46 -5.06 -9.76
C LYS A 171 9.71 -5.18 -8.89
N MET A 172 10.77 -4.44 -9.22
CA MET A 172 11.99 -4.38 -8.40
C MET A 172 11.75 -3.82 -7.00
N CYS A 173 10.79 -2.91 -6.81
CA CYS A 173 10.39 -2.42 -5.48
C CYS A 173 9.77 -3.55 -4.64
N PHE A 174 8.86 -4.33 -5.20
CA PHE A 174 8.25 -5.48 -4.51
C PHE A 174 9.28 -6.58 -4.21
N GLU A 175 10.25 -6.79 -5.10
CA GLU A 175 11.39 -7.69 -4.85
C GLU A 175 12.28 -7.18 -3.70
N ALA A 176 12.52 -5.86 -3.64
CA ALA A 176 13.27 -5.24 -2.56
C ALA A 176 12.53 -5.33 -1.22
N GLU A 177 11.20 -5.14 -1.20
CA GLU A 177 10.36 -5.34 -0.02
C GLU A 177 10.51 -6.76 0.54
N ARG A 178 10.45 -7.79 -0.33
CA ARG A 178 10.74 -9.18 0.07
C ARG A 178 12.13 -9.35 0.69
N LEU A 179 13.16 -8.75 0.08
CA LEU A 179 14.53 -8.81 0.61
C LEU A 179 14.63 -8.22 2.02
N LEU A 180 13.89 -7.13 2.29
CA LEU A 180 13.81 -6.54 3.64
C LEU A 180 13.15 -7.50 4.64
N TYR A 181 12.08 -8.21 4.27
CA TYR A 181 11.43 -9.18 5.14
C TYR A 181 12.35 -10.33 5.58
N ILE A 182 13.33 -10.70 4.75
CA ILE A 182 14.32 -11.74 5.07
C ILE A 182 15.64 -11.18 5.59
N GLY A 183 15.70 -9.87 5.91
CA GLY A 183 16.87 -9.22 6.50
C GLY A 183 18.04 -8.95 5.53
N ARG A 184 17.84 -9.12 4.22
CA ARG A 184 18.87 -8.88 3.18
C ARG A 184 18.89 -7.42 2.77
N ILE A 185 19.21 -6.55 3.73
CA ILE A 185 19.11 -5.08 3.59
C ILE A 185 20.03 -4.55 2.47
N THR A 186 21.28 -5.02 2.40
CA THR A 186 22.24 -4.56 1.37
C THR A 186 21.72 -4.83 -0.05
N GLU A 187 21.17 -6.02 -0.28
CA GLU A 187 20.63 -6.38 -1.59
C GLU A 187 19.35 -5.63 -1.92
N ALA A 188 18.51 -5.33 -0.93
CA ALA A 188 17.35 -4.45 -1.12
C ALA A 188 17.80 -3.05 -1.56
N ILE A 189 18.86 -2.49 -0.95
CA ILE A 189 19.43 -1.18 -1.34
C ILE A 189 19.95 -1.23 -2.78
N GLU A 190 20.75 -2.25 -3.15
CA GLU A 190 21.27 -2.42 -4.51
C GLU A 190 20.14 -2.52 -5.53
N LYS A 191 19.09 -3.28 -5.19
CA LYS A 191 17.90 -3.43 -6.02
C LYS A 191 17.18 -2.11 -6.25
N LEU A 192 16.95 -1.33 -5.18
CA LEU A 192 16.27 -0.03 -5.27
C LEU A 192 17.12 1.02 -5.98
N ARG A 193 18.43 1.04 -5.77
CA ARG A 193 19.35 1.90 -6.53
C ARG A 193 19.28 1.61 -8.03
N LYS A 194 19.34 0.33 -8.41
CA LYS A 194 19.17 -0.08 -9.81
C LYS A 194 17.79 0.32 -10.37
N ALA A 195 16.73 0.22 -9.57
CA ALA A 195 15.40 0.67 -9.97
C ALA A 195 15.38 2.19 -10.26
N ILE A 196 16.00 3.01 -9.41
CA ILE A 196 16.12 4.46 -9.59
C ILE A 196 17.01 4.81 -10.80
N ASP A 197 18.08 4.05 -11.03
CA ASP A 197 18.96 4.26 -12.19
C ASP A 197 18.22 4.03 -13.52
N ILE A 198 17.33 3.03 -13.56
CA ILE A 198 16.47 2.74 -14.73
C ILE A 198 15.36 3.78 -14.86
N ASN A 199 14.66 4.10 -13.77
CA ASN A 199 13.59 5.08 -13.74
C ASN A 199 13.75 6.03 -12.54
N LYS A 200 14.31 7.22 -12.80
CA LYS A 200 14.47 8.28 -11.80
C LYS A 200 13.16 8.87 -11.29
N SER A 201 12.05 8.60 -11.99
CA SER A 201 10.70 9.06 -11.64
C SER A 201 9.90 8.03 -10.84
N ASN A 202 10.53 6.95 -10.35
CA ASN A 202 9.88 5.98 -9.48
C ASN A 202 9.88 6.48 -8.02
N GLU A 203 8.76 7.10 -7.63
CA GLU A 203 8.56 7.69 -6.31
C GLU A 203 8.56 6.65 -5.17
N LEU A 204 8.12 5.42 -5.48
CA LEU A 204 8.08 4.30 -4.52
C LEU A 204 9.51 3.84 -4.22
N ALA A 205 10.34 3.66 -5.25
CA ALA A 205 11.73 3.24 -5.07
C ALA A 205 12.52 4.25 -4.21
N LEU A 206 12.30 5.55 -4.46
CA LEU A 206 12.89 6.64 -3.68
C LEU A 206 12.42 6.61 -2.21
N ASP A 207 11.13 6.46 -1.95
CA ASP A 207 10.60 6.39 -0.57
C ASP A 207 11.09 5.15 0.18
N MET A 208 11.12 3.98 -0.47
CA MET A 208 11.63 2.75 0.13
C MET A 208 13.11 2.90 0.48
N LEU A 209 13.91 3.48 -0.41
CA LEU A 209 15.33 3.72 -0.15
C LEU A 209 15.52 4.74 0.98
N GLY A 210 14.73 5.82 1.00
CA GLY A 210 14.68 6.79 2.09
C GLY A 210 14.34 6.14 3.43
N SER A 211 13.38 5.21 3.44
CA SER A 211 12.97 4.45 4.62
C SER A 211 14.11 3.58 5.16
N ILE A 212 14.79 2.83 4.30
CA ILE A 212 15.96 2.02 4.70
C ILE A 212 17.06 2.93 5.28
N TYR A 213 17.37 4.05 4.61
CA TYR A 213 18.37 4.99 5.10
C TYR A 213 17.99 5.62 6.43
N ASN A 214 16.69 5.81 6.68
CA ASN A 214 16.19 6.33 7.94
C ASN A 214 16.39 5.33 9.10
N GLU A 215 16.15 4.04 8.85
CA GLU A 215 16.37 2.96 9.82
C GLU A 215 17.85 2.82 10.19
N ILE A 216 18.75 2.88 9.21
CA ILE A 216 20.20 2.85 9.46
C ILE A 216 20.77 4.22 9.88
N LYS A 217 19.91 5.18 10.19
CA LYS A 217 20.25 6.52 10.71
C LYS A 217 21.11 7.39 9.80
N SER A 218 21.10 7.15 8.48
CA SER A 218 21.76 8.00 7.49
C SER A 218 21.04 9.34 7.33
N ASP A 219 21.80 10.38 6.99
CA ASP A 219 21.28 11.71 6.66
C ASP A 219 20.75 11.80 5.22
N GLU A 220 21.20 10.89 4.34
CA GLU A 220 20.71 10.78 2.95
C GLU A 220 19.22 10.44 2.87
N ALA A 221 18.64 9.87 3.93
CA ALA A 221 17.24 9.47 4.00
C ALA A 221 16.29 10.61 3.58
N LYS A 222 16.57 11.83 4.06
CA LYS A 222 15.76 13.01 3.79
C LYS A 222 15.74 13.36 2.30
N ASP A 223 16.88 13.27 1.62
CA ASP A 223 17.01 13.64 0.22
C ASP A 223 16.19 12.71 -0.68
N TYR A 224 16.16 11.41 -0.36
CA TYR A 224 15.33 10.43 -1.06
C TYR A 224 13.83 10.68 -0.86
N PHE A 225 13.40 10.98 0.38
CA PHE A 225 12.00 11.35 0.63
C PHE A 225 11.61 12.64 -0.07
N GLU A 226 12.46 13.68 -0.05
CA GLU A 226 12.20 14.93 -0.75
C GLU A 226 12.15 14.73 -2.28
N ALA A 227 12.97 13.84 -2.83
CA ALA A 227 12.89 13.45 -4.23
C ALA A 227 11.57 12.73 -4.56
N SER A 228 11.12 11.80 -3.70
CA SER A 228 9.81 11.15 -3.84
C SER A 228 8.66 12.17 -3.82
N LEU A 229 8.69 13.14 -2.89
CA LEU A 229 7.66 14.19 -2.79
C LEU A 229 7.65 15.17 -3.96
N LYS A 230 8.79 15.40 -4.63
CA LYS A 230 8.83 16.20 -5.87
C LYS A 230 8.05 15.51 -7.00
N LEU A 231 8.04 14.18 -7.03
CA LEU A 231 7.33 13.39 -8.03
C LEU A 231 5.85 13.22 -7.65
N ASN A 232 5.58 13.00 -6.37
CA ASN A 232 4.22 12.86 -5.84
C ASN A 232 4.05 13.63 -4.51
N PRO A 233 3.55 14.88 -4.56
CA PRO A 233 3.30 15.68 -3.37
C PRO A 233 2.20 15.12 -2.44
N LYS A 234 1.47 14.09 -2.85
CA LYS A 234 0.44 13.39 -2.06
C LYS A 234 0.96 12.09 -1.44
N PHE A 235 2.26 11.76 -1.58
CA PHE A 235 2.82 10.52 -1.06
C PHE A 235 3.06 10.60 0.45
N TYR A 236 2.02 10.28 1.24
CA TYR A 236 2.01 10.47 2.69
C TYR A 236 3.12 9.68 3.42
N LEU A 237 3.58 8.55 2.86
CA LEU A 237 4.68 7.73 3.39
C LEU A 237 5.97 8.53 3.50
N ALA A 238 6.28 9.36 2.49
CA ALA A 238 7.48 10.17 2.49
C ALA A 238 7.40 11.32 3.52
N TYR A 239 6.24 11.95 3.70
CA TYR A 239 6.04 12.91 4.80
C TYR A 239 6.23 12.26 6.17
N ARG A 240 5.68 11.05 6.37
CA ARG A 240 5.92 10.27 7.60
C ARG A 240 7.40 9.96 7.75
N GLY A 241 8.08 9.54 6.69
CA GLY A 241 9.51 9.26 6.66
C GLY A 241 10.36 10.44 7.12
N ILE A 242 10.08 11.64 6.59
CA ILE A 242 10.72 12.89 7.01
C ILE A 242 10.37 13.26 8.46
N GLY A 243 9.12 13.02 8.89
CA GLY A 243 8.72 13.17 10.30
C GLY A 243 9.56 12.30 11.23
N ASN A 244 9.72 11.01 10.90
CA ASN A 244 10.56 10.06 11.63
C ASN A 244 12.04 10.50 11.63
N TYR A 245 12.54 11.00 10.49
CA TYR A 245 13.89 11.55 10.36
C TYR A 245 14.13 12.70 11.35
N TYR A 246 13.21 13.67 11.41
CA TYR A 246 13.34 14.80 12.32
C TYR A 246 13.09 14.43 13.79
N LEU A 247 12.20 13.47 14.06
CA LEU A 247 12.01 12.93 15.41
C LEU A 247 13.31 12.32 15.94
N ARG A 248 14.01 11.51 15.13
CA ARG A 248 15.33 10.93 15.48
C ARG A 248 16.38 12.01 15.75
N LYS A 249 16.33 13.12 15.01
CA LYS A 249 17.23 14.27 15.16
C LYS A 249 16.78 15.24 16.26
N GLU A 250 15.74 14.90 17.02
CA GLU A 250 15.15 15.73 18.08
C GLU A 250 14.70 17.12 17.61
N LYS A 251 14.43 17.28 16.32
CA LYS A 251 13.92 18.53 15.73
C LYS A 251 12.39 18.50 15.77
N TYR A 252 11.84 18.58 16.98
CA TYR A 252 10.43 18.30 17.26
C TYR A 252 9.43 19.15 16.45
N LEU A 253 9.66 20.47 16.31
CA LEU A 253 8.78 21.33 15.49
C LEU A 253 8.74 20.90 14.01
N LEU A 254 9.87 20.46 13.46
CA LEU A 254 9.91 19.94 12.08
C LEU A 254 9.22 18.58 12.00
N ALA A 255 9.45 17.69 12.97
CA ALA A 255 8.78 16.40 13.03
C ALA A 255 7.25 16.56 13.06
N GLU A 256 6.73 17.47 13.90
CA GLU A 256 5.29 17.76 13.99
C GLU A 256 4.73 18.26 12.66
N LYS A 257 5.42 19.20 12.00
CA LYS A 257 5.02 19.73 10.69
C LYS A 257 4.85 18.61 9.65
N TYR A 258 5.83 17.72 9.55
CA TYR A 258 5.81 16.64 8.55
C TYR A 258 4.79 15.55 8.88
N TYR A 259 4.63 15.18 10.17
CA TYR A 259 3.53 14.28 10.56
C TYR A 259 2.15 14.89 10.31
N SER A 260 1.97 16.19 10.57
CA SER A 260 0.71 16.88 10.30
C SER A 260 0.39 16.93 8.80
N SER A 261 1.42 17.08 7.96
CA SER A 261 1.29 16.99 6.50
C SER A 261 0.83 15.58 6.07
N ALA A 262 1.46 14.52 6.61
CA ALA A 262 1.04 13.14 6.34
C ALA A 262 -0.42 12.88 6.76
N ILE A 263 -0.82 13.32 7.97
CA ILE A 263 -2.19 13.20 8.48
C ILE A 263 -3.19 13.98 7.62
N SER A 264 -2.82 15.17 7.14
CA SER A 264 -3.70 16.00 6.30
C SER A 264 -4.02 15.34 4.95
N ILE A 265 -3.09 14.55 4.42
CA ILE A 265 -3.28 13.78 3.18
C ILE A 265 -4.15 12.55 3.46
N ASN A 266 -3.80 11.80 4.49
CA ASN A 266 -4.58 10.62 4.87
C ASN A 266 -4.66 10.46 6.40
N PRO A 267 -5.79 10.85 7.01
CA PRO A 267 -5.92 10.81 8.45
C PRO A 267 -6.16 9.40 9.00
N ASN A 268 -6.41 8.39 8.16
CA ASN A 268 -6.97 7.11 8.60
C ASN A 268 -6.14 5.90 8.22
N ARG A 269 -5.13 6.09 7.37
CA ARG A 269 -4.40 4.97 6.78
C ARG A 269 -3.37 4.33 7.71
N PHE A 270 -2.75 5.12 8.58
CA PHE A 270 -1.65 4.63 9.41
C PHE A 270 -1.67 5.29 10.79
N GLY A 271 -2.43 4.68 11.70
CA GLY A 271 -2.55 5.10 13.09
C GLY A 271 -1.24 5.45 13.79
N PRO A 272 -0.12 4.72 13.60
CA PRO A 272 1.13 5.05 14.30
C PRO A 272 1.73 6.44 13.97
N ILE A 273 1.30 7.13 12.90
CA ILE A 273 1.69 8.55 12.72
C ILE A 273 1.18 9.41 13.88
N TYR A 274 -0.05 9.18 14.35
CA TYR A 274 -0.59 9.90 15.50
C TYR A 274 0.21 9.62 16.77
N LYS A 275 0.60 8.37 17.02
CA LYS A 275 1.48 8.04 18.15
C LYS A 275 2.80 8.83 18.08
N ASN A 276 3.44 8.84 16.92
CA ASN A 276 4.70 9.56 16.75
C ASN A 276 4.53 11.09 16.91
N ARG A 277 3.45 11.67 16.39
CA ARG A 277 3.16 13.10 16.58
C ARG A 277 2.79 13.42 18.03
N GLY A 278 2.07 12.54 18.72
CA GLY A 278 1.79 12.66 20.14
C GLY A 278 3.06 12.68 21.00
N ILE A 279 4.02 11.79 20.71
CA ILE A 279 5.34 11.80 21.35
C ILE A 279 6.09 13.12 21.07
N VAL A 280 6.06 13.61 19.83
CA VAL A 280 6.64 14.91 19.47
C VAL A 280 6.00 16.05 20.27
N ARG A 281 4.67 16.06 20.40
CA ARG A 281 3.94 17.11 21.13
C ARG A 281 4.23 17.10 22.62
N LEU A 282 4.47 15.93 23.22
CA LEU A 282 4.98 15.84 24.59
C LEU A 282 6.34 16.51 24.75
N LYS A 283 7.22 16.38 23.76
CA LYS A 283 8.53 17.04 23.75
C LYS A 283 8.46 18.54 23.50
N LEU A 284 7.30 19.03 23.05
CA LEU A 284 6.99 20.44 22.84
C LEU A 284 6.10 21.01 23.97
N ASP A 285 5.88 20.25 25.04
CA ASP A 285 4.98 20.59 26.16
C ASP A 285 3.50 20.81 25.76
N ASP A 286 3.10 20.40 24.56
CA ASP A 286 1.70 20.38 24.11
C ASP A 286 0.99 19.11 24.61
N ASN A 287 0.71 19.08 25.91
CA ASN A 287 0.03 17.95 26.55
C ASN A 287 -1.38 17.72 26.00
N LYS A 288 -2.10 18.79 25.61
CA LYS A 288 -3.45 18.70 25.05
C LYS A 288 -3.43 18.03 23.67
N GLY A 289 -2.55 18.48 22.79
CA GLY A 289 -2.39 17.88 21.46
C GLY A 289 -1.83 16.46 21.53
N ALA A 290 -0.95 16.17 22.49
CA ALA A 290 -0.46 14.81 22.73
C ALA A 290 -1.59 13.85 23.13
N VAL A 291 -2.45 14.23 24.08
CA VAL A 291 -3.62 13.41 24.46
C VAL A 291 -4.52 13.16 23.25
N SER A 292 -4.83 14.19 22.46
CA SER A 292 -5.67 14.06 21.27
C SER A 292 -5.10 13.07 20.24
N ASP A 293 -3.79 13.13 19.99
CA ASP A 293 -3.11 12.23 19.06
C ASP A 293 -3.03 10.80 19.59
N LEU A 294 -2.70 10.61 20.86
CA LEU A 294 -2.63 9.28 21.47
C LEU A 294 -4.01 8.60 21.51
N THR A 295 -5.09 9.35 21.77
CA THR A 295 -6.46 8.84 21.65
C THR A 295 -6.78 8.43 20.21
N SER A 296 -6.39 9.24 19.22
CA SER A 296 -6.59 8.93 17.80
C SER A 296 -5.84 7.65 17.39
N TYR A 297 -4.62 7.45 17.90
CA TYR A 297 -3.86 6.22 17.72
C TYR A 297 -4.61 4.98 18.25
N LEU A 298 -5.12 5.05 19.49
CA LEU A 298 -5.85 3.93 20.09
C LEU A 298 -7.16 3.62 19.35
N ASN A 299 -7.86 4.64 18.86
CA ASN A 299 -9.08 4.45 18.05
C ASN A 299 -8.77 3.72 16.73
N GLN A 300 -7.64 4.02 16.09
CA GLN A 300 -7.23 3.36 14.84
C GLN A 300 -6.52 2.03 15.06
N CYS A 301 -5.95 1.80 16.23
CA CYS A 301 -5.18 0.60 16.58
C CYS A 301 -5.65 0.03 17.93
N PRO A 302 -6.92 -0.42 18.05
CA PRO A 302 -7.51 -0.85 19.33
C PRO A 302 -6.85 -2.10 19.94
N ASN A 303 -6.07 -2.83 19.13
CA ASN A 303 -5.33 -4.04 19.49
C ASN A 303 -3.81 -3.82 19.48
N ALA A 304 -3.34 -2.57 19.55
CA ALA A 304 -1.91 -2.27 19.60
C ALA A 304 -1.25 -2.91 20.83
N HIS A 305 -0.05 -3.45 20.68
CA HIS A 305 0.67 -4.11 21.77
C HIS A 305 1.00 -3.15 22.93
N ASP A 306 1.25 -1.88 22.61
CA ASP A 306 1.57 -0.81 23.56
C ASP A 306 0.33 -0.09 24.12
N LYS A 307 -0.88 -0.59 23.84
CA LYS A 307 -2.15 0.05 24.24
C LYS A 307 -2.19 0.48 25.70
N ASN A 308 -1.90 -0.43 26.63
CA ASN A 308 -1.97 -0.15 28.08
C ASN A 308 -1.01 0.98 28.48
N ASN A 309 0.16 1.05 27.86
CA ASN A 309 1.13 2.11 28.12
C ASN A 309 0.62 3.46 27.60
N ILE A 310 -0.02 3.48 26.44
CA ILE A 310 -0.62 4.70 25.86
C ILE A 310 -1.82 5.16 26.71
N GLU A 311 -2.67 4.25 27.18
CA GLU A 311 -3.79 4.58 28.07
C GLU A 311 -3.32 5.20 29.39
N LEU A 312 -2.28 4.65 29.99
CA LEU A 312 -1.66 5.22 31.20
C LEU A 312 -1.11 6.62 30.93
N ALA A 313 -0.39 6.81 29.82
CA ALA A 313 0.15 8.11 29.43
C ALA A 313 -0.98 9.15 29.26
N ILE A 314 -2.07 8.79 28.59
CA ILE A 314 -3.25 9.67 28.43
C ILE A 314 -3.81 10.08 29.80
N LYS A 315 -3.95 9.13 30.73
CA LYS A 315 -4.48 9.40 32.07
C LYS A 315 -3.58 10.35 32.86
N GLU A 316 -2.27 10.14 32.84
CA GLU A 316 -1.29 10.98 33.53
C GLU A 316 -1.19 12.39 32.94
N LEU A 317 -1.34 12.53 31.62
CA LEU A 317 -1.33 13.83 30.97
C LEU A 317 -2.63 14.58 31.25
N SER A 318 -3.78 13.89 31.22
CA SER A 318 -5.09 14.49 31.48
C SER A 318 -5.19 15.04 32.89
N SER A 319 -4.58 14.39 33.89
CA SER A 319 -4.55 14.90 35.26
C SER A 319 -3.69 16.16 35.45
N LYS A 320 -2.72 16.42 34.56
CA LYS A 320 -1.88 17.63 34.57
C LYS A 320 -2.51 18.81 33.83
N ILE A 321 -3.55 18.56 33.03
CA ILE A 321 -4.26 19.58 32.24
C ILE A 321 -5.45 20.17 33.01
N MET A 322 -5.99 19.44 33.99
CA MET A 322 -7.02 19.91 34.94
C MET A 322 -6.43 20.85 35.98
#